data_AF-A0A8T7BQD7-F1
#
_entry.id   AF-A0A8T7BQD7-F1
#
_cell.length_a   1.000
_cell.length_b   1.000
_cell.length_c   1.000
_cell.angle_alpha   90.00
_cell.angle_beta   90.00
_cell.angle_gamma   90.00
#
_symmetry.space_group_name_H-M   'P 1'
#
loop_
_entity.id
_entity.type
_entity.pdbx_description
1 polymer ?
#
loop_
_entity_poly.entity_id
_entity_poly.type
_entity_poly.pdbx_seq_one_letter_code
_entity_poly.pdbx_strand_id
1 'polypeptide(L)'
;MKARFYWALLNIAFLCLISSVVHSHPLSVSYAEFTVRDQAFSATYRLPMDDMDLLLGLDTDLDETISDTEISEASAGLNNYIQEHVTVQLNDSVTRHTIIGM
;
A
#
# COMPACT_ATOMS: atom_id res chain seq x y z
N MET A 1 -5.71 3.70 -55.16
CA MET A 1 -5.69 2.82 -53.97
C MET A 1 -4.57 3.16 -52.97
N LYS A 2 -3.35 3.50 -53.38
CA LYS A 2 -2.20 3.75 -52.47
C LYS A 2 -2.41 4.89 -51.46
N ALA A 3 -3.02 6.01 -51.86
CA ALA A 3 -3.24 7.17 -50.97
C ALA A 3 -4.14 6.87 -49.75
N ARG A 4 -5.12 5.98 -49.89
CA ARG A 4 -6.01 5.56 -48.79
C ARG A 4 -5.30 4.65 -47.79
N PHE A 5 -4.30 3.90 -48.27
CA PHE A 5 -3.47 3.02 -47.45
C PHE A 5 -2.52 3.81 -46.55
N TYR A 6 -1.93 4.89 -47.06
CA TYR A 6 -1.09 5.78 -46.25
C TYR A 6 -1.90 6.51 -45.17
N TRP A 7 -3.14 6.92 -45.47
CA TRP A 7 -4.04 7.49 -44.47
C TRP A 7 -4.40 6.51 -43.36
N ALA A 8 -4.59 5.24 -43.69
CA ALA A 8 -4.84 4.20 -42.68
C ALA A 8 -3.61 3.97 -41.78
N LEU A 9 -2.41 3.91 -42.37
CA LEU A 9 -1.17 3.76 -41.60
C LEU A 9 -0.89 4.96 -40.68
N LEU A 10 -1.16 6.18 -41.15
CA LEU A 10 -1.02 7.39 -40.33
C LEU A 10 -1.96 7.37 -39.12
N ASN A 11 -3.22 6.95 -39.31
CA ASN A 11 -4.18 6.86 -38.22
C ASN A 11 -3.81 5.78 -37.20
N ILE A 12 -3.28 4.63 -37.66
CA ILE A 12 -2.83 3.56 -36.77
C ILE A 12 -1.60 4.01 -35.96
N ALA A 13 -0.63 4.67 -36.61
CA ALA A 13 0.54 5.21 -35.92
C ALA A 13 0.15 6.28 -34.89
N PHE A 14 -0.83 7.14 -35.23
CA PHE A 14 -1.38 8.12 -34.29
C PHE A 14 -2.08 7.44 -33.11
N LEU A 15 -2.83 6.35 -33.33
CA LEU A 15 -3.49 5.59 -32.25
C LEU A 15 -2.47 4.95 -31.28
N CYS A 16 -1.35 4.44 -31.78
CA CYS A 16 -0.27 3.86 -30.95
C CYS A 16 0.46 4.92 -30.11
N LEU A 17 0.49 6.18 -30.55
CA LEU A 17 1.07 7.30 -29.78
C LEU A 17 0.17 7.75 -28.62
N ILE A 18 -1.12 7.40 -28.64
CA ILE A 18 -2.07 7.64 -27.54
C ILE A 18 -2.10 6.41 -26.62
N SER A 19 -0.97 5.73 -26.44
CA SER A 19 -0.85 4.67 -25.43
C SER A 19 -1.00 5.32 -24.06
N SER A 20 -2.24 5.46 -23.62
CA SER A 20 -2.61 5.85 -22.27
C SER A 20 -1.90 4.88 -21.35
N VAL A 21 -0.97 5.37 -20.55
CA VAL A 21 -0.36 4.58 -19.48
C VAL A 21 -1.49 4.32 -18.48
N VAL A 22 -2.17 3.18 -18.64
CA VAL A 22 -3.20 2.75 -17.72
C VAL A 22 -2.47 2.31 -16.47
N HIS A 23 -2.34 3.24 -15.52
CA HIS A 23 -1.82 2.95 -14.20
C HIS A 23 -2.87 2.12 -13.48
N SER A 24 -2.65 0.81 -13.45
CA SER A 24 -3.37 -0.08 -12.55
C SER A 24 -2.77 0.13 -11.16
N HIS A 25 -3.29 1.10 -10.41
CA HIS A 25 -3.01 1.12 -8.97
C HIS A 25 -3.58 -0.17 -8.38
N PRO A 26 -2.76 -1.02 -7.72
CA PRO A 26 -3.31 -2.17 -7.02
C PRO A 26 -4.38 -1.65 -6.05
N LEU A 27 -5.54 -2.31 -6.02
CA LEU A 27 -6.57 -2.00 -5.04
C LEU A 27 -5.94 -2.24 -3.66
N SER A 28 -5.62 -1.14 -2.96
CA SER A 28 -5.17 -1.14 -1.58
C SER A 28 -6.33 -1.64 -0.72
N VAL A 29 -6.26 -2.92 -0.34
CA VAL A 29 -7.23 -3.55 0.56
C VAL A 29 -6.54 -3.79 1.88
N SER A 30 -6.67 -2.83 2.80
CA SER A 30 -6.31 -3.04 4.20
C SER A 30 -7.27 -4.05 4.83
N TYR A 31 -6.73 -5.09 5.46
CA TYR A 31 -7.50 -6.12 6.14
C TYR A 31 -7.21 -6.10 7.64
N ALA A 32 -8.25 -6.21 8.46
CA ALA A 32 -8.14 -6.33 9.89
C ALA A 32 -8.81 -7.62 10.34
N GLU A 33 -8.07 -8.47 11.04
CA GLU A 33 -8.59 -9.66 11.70
C GLU A 33 -8.69 -9.42 13.19
N PHE A 34 -9.81 -9.81 13.79
CA PHE A 34 -10.05 -9.69 15.22
C PHE A 34 -10.35 -11.06 15.81
N THR A 35 -9.59 -11.44 16.82
CA THR A 35 -9.81 -12.68 17.57
C THR A 35 -10.08 -12.34 19.03
N VAL A 36 -11.14 -12.93 19.59
CA VAL A 36 -11.49 -12.84 21.00
C VAL A 36 -11.46 -14.24 21.60
N ARG A 37 -10.61 -14.46 22.62
CA ARG A 37 -10.51 -15.75 23.34
C ARG A 37 -10.19 -15.52 24.80
N ASP A 38 -10.91 -16.17 25.71
CA ASP A 38 -10.60 -16.25 27.15
C ASP A 38 -10.24 -14.91 27.80
N GLN A 39 -10.99 -13.85 27.50
CA GLN A 39 -10.78 -12.45 27.95
C GLN A 39 -9.62 -11.69 27.30
N ALA A 40 -8.91 -12.28 26.33
CA ALA A 40 -7.94 -11.60 25.51
C ALA A 40 -8.55 -11.16 24.16
N PHE A 41 -8.22 -9.94 23.75
CA PHE A 41 -8.49 -9.40 22.42
C PHE A 41 -7.18 -9.32 21.63
N SER A 42 -7.18 -9.83 20.41
CA SER A 42 -6.07 -9.69 19.47
C SER A 42 -6.59 -9.12 18.17
N ALA A 43 -5.89 -8.10 17.65
CA ALA A 43 -6.15 -7.52 16.35
C ALA A 43 -4.90 -7.62 15.50
N THR A 44 -5.05 -8.09 14.26
CA THR A 44 -3.99 -8.11 13.27
C THR A 44 -4.40 -7.22 12.11
N TYR A 45 -3.65 -6.15 11.88
CA TYR A 45 -3.85 -5.24 10.76
C TYR A 45 -2.81 -5.52 9.69
N ARG A 46 -3.26 -5.77 8.46
CA ARG A 46 -2.39 -5.86 7.29
C ARG A 46 -2.55 -4.58 6.49
N LEU A 47 -1.45 -3.83 6.40
CA LEU A 47 -1.35 -2.63 5.61
C LEU A 47 -0.59 -2.96 4.32
N PRO A 48 -1.04 -2.44 3.16
CA PRO A 48 -0.31 -2.59 1.91
C PRO A 48 1.03 -1.86 1.99
N MET A 49 2.10 -2.56 1.61
CA MET A 49 3.45 -2.04 1.78
C MET A 49 3.72 -0.84 0.86
N ASP A 50 3.23 -0.86 -0.38
CA ASP A 50 3.38 0.25 -1.34
C ASP A 50 2.83 1.58 -0.79
N ASP A 51 1.72 1.54 -0.07
CA ASP A 51 1.12 2.72 0.56
C ASP A 51 1.95 3.19 1.76
N MET A 52 2.52 2.25 2.53
CA MET A 52 3.39 2.56 3.68
C MET A 52 4.71 3.16 3.23
N ASP A 53 5.26 2.67 2.12
CA ASP A 53 6.44 3.24 1.49
C ASP A 53 6.20 4.68 1.05
N LEU A 54 5.10 4.95 0.33
CA LEU A 54 4.77 6.32 -0.08
C LEU A 54 4.65 7.29 1.10
N LEU A 55 4.15 6.81 2.25
CA LEU A 55 3.92 7.63 3.44
C LEU A 55 5.16 7.81 4.32
N LEU A 56 6.03 6.81 4.38
CA LEU A 56 7.13 6.76 5.34
C LEU A 56 8.51 6.78 4.68
N GLY A 57 8.59 6.63 3.36
CA GLY A 57 9.82 6.50 2.59
C GLY A 57 10.63 5.29 3.05
N LEU A 58 10.05 4.09 2.89
CA LEU A 58 10.63 2.85 3.39
C LEU A 58 11.73 2.33 2.46
N ASP A 59 11.50 2.36 1.15
CA ASP A 59 12.51 2.03 0.12
C ASP A 59 13.51 3.19 0.03
N THR A 60 14.59 3.08 0.78
CA THR A 60 15.57 4.16 0.93
C THR A 60 16.63 4.13 -0.16
N ASP A 61 16.92 2.95 -0.70
CA ASP A 61 17.92 2.76 -1.76
C ASP A 61 17.31 2.70 -3.18
N LEU A 62 15.97 2.76 -3.27
CA LEU A 62 15.17 2.82 -4.48
C LEU A 62 15.35 1.57 -5.36
N ASP A 63 15.51 0.41 -4.73
CA ASP A 63 15.67 -0.88 -5.41
C ASP A 63 14.34 -1.59 -5.71
N GLU A 64 13.21 -0.92 -5.45
CA GLU A 64 11.83 -1.42 -5.58
C GLU A 64 11.48 -2.54 -4.60
N THR A 65 12.34 -2.82 -3.62
CA THR A 65 12.17 -3.81 -2.57
C THR A 65 12.31 -3.15 -1.21
N ILE A 66 11.60 -3.65 -0.21
CA ILE A 66 11.73 -3.15 1.17
C ILE A 66 12.31 -4.27 2.02
N SER A 67 13.51 -4.03 2.55
CA SER A 67 14.24 -4.99 3.37
C SER A 67 13.81 -4.95 4.84
N ASP A 68 14.07 -6.04 5.57
CA ASP A 68 13.85 -6.10 7.03
C ASP A 68 14.66 -5.02 7.78
N THR A 69 15.80 -4.60 7.21
CA THR A 69 16.64 -3.56 7.82
C THR A 69 15.97 -2.20 7.71
N GLU A 70 15.43 -1.85 6.55
CA GLU A 70 14.68 -0.61 6.34
C GLU A 70 13.41 -0.56 7.19
N ILE A 71 12.70 -1.69 7.33
CA ILE A 71 11.56 -1.81 8.24
C ILE A 71 12.00 -1.54 9.69
N SER A 72 13.13 -2.13 10.11
CA SER A 72 13.66 -1.92 11.46
C SER A 72 14.06 -0.47 11.70
N GLU A 73 14.66 0.20 10.72
CA GLU A 73 15.05 1.61 10.81
C GLU A 73 13.82 2.53 10.84
N ALA A 74 12.78 2.23 10.06
CA ALA A 74 11.51 2.95 10.03
C ALA A 74 10.56 2.60 11.18
N SER A 75 10.91 1.65 12.04
CA SER A 75 10.03 1.10 13.09
C SER A 75 9.43 2.16 14.02
N ALA A 76 10.17 3.21 14.35
CA ALA A 76 9.68 4.32 15.15
C ALA A 76 8.60 5.14 14.41
N GLY A 77 8.82 5.41 13.11
CA GLY A 77 7.87 6.12 12.26
C GLY A 77 6.60 5.32 12.03
N LEU A 78 6.74 4.02 11.72
CA LEU A 78 5.64 3.06 11.61
C LEU A 78 4.78 3.02 12.89
N ASN A 79 5.43 2.96 14.05
CA ASN A 79 4.72 2.96 15.33
C ASN A 79 3.94 4.26 15.57
N ASN A 80 4.53 5.40 15.26
CA ASN A 80 3.86 6.69 15.41
C ASN A 80 2.63 6.79 14.48
N TYR A 81 2.79 6.38 13.22
CA TYR A 81 1.70 6.35 12.25
C TYR A 81 0.53 5.47 12.72
N ILE A 82 0.84 4.24 13.17
CA ILE A 82 -0.19 3.33 13.70
C ILE A 82 -0.87 3.96 14.93
N GLN A 83 -0.11 4.57 15.84
CA GLN A 83 -0.69 5.21 17.02
C GLN A 83 -1.56 6.42 16.68
N GLU A 84 -1.26 7.17 15.63
CA GLU A 84 -2.06 8.33 15.23
C GLU A 84 -3.35 7.92 14.53
N HIS A 85 -3.29 6.87 13.70
CA HIS A 85 -4.39 6.51 12.79
C HIS A 85 -5.19 5.28 13.21
N VAL A 86 -4.65 4.39 14.05
CA VAL A 86 -5.33 3.17 14.50
C VAL A 86 -5.83 3.36 15.94
N THR A 87 -7.15 3.28 16.11
CA THR A 87 -7.79 3.31 17.43
C THR A 87 -8.55 2.02 17.68
N VAL A 88 -8.21 1.34 18.77
CA VAL A 88 -8.97 0.20 19.30
C VAL A 88 -9.80 0.68 20.48
N GLN A 89 -11.11 0.49 20.43
CA GLN A 89 -12.03 0.79 21.53
C GLN A 89 -12.66 -0.51 22.03
N LEU A 90 -12.61 -0.74 23.34
CA LEU A 90 -13.24 -1.90 23.98
C LEU A 90 -14.24 -1.38 25.01
N ASN A 91 -15.55 -1.53 24.75
CA ASN A 91 -16.65 -1.20 25.67
C ASN A 91 -16.43 0.11 26.46
N ASP A 92 -16.39 1.24 25.75
CA ASP A 92 -16.19 2.61 26.27
C ASP A 92 -14.85 2.90 26.97
N SER A 93 -13.91 1.96 26.96
CA SER A 93 -12.55 2.17 27.46
C SER A 93 -11.54 2.03 26.31
N VAL A 94 -10.85 3.14 25.98
CA VAL A 94 -9.78 3.13 24.98
C VAL A 94 -8.57 2.40 25.58
N THR A 95 -8.33 1.16 25.15
CA THR A 95 -7.13 0.43 25.53
C THR A 95 -6.26 0.25 24.28
N ARG A 96 -5.17 1.00 24.22
CA ARG A 96 -4.22 0.98 23.10
C ARG A 96 -3.17 -0.11 23.36
N HIS A 97 -3.36 -1.30 22.78
CA HIS A 97 -2.37 -2.37 22.78
C HIS A 97 -1.79 -2.54 21.37
N THR A 98 -0.50 -2.25 21.21
CA THR A 98 0.27 -2.58 20.00
C THR A 98 1.10 -3.82 20.31
N ILE A 99 0.81 -4.94 19.65
CA ILE A 99 1.70 -6.11 19.61
C ILE A 99 2.27 -6.17 18.19
N ILE A 100 3.55 -5.85 18.06
CA ILE A 100 4.31 -6.11 16.84
C ILE A 100 4.86 -7.53 16.98
N GLY A 101 4.28 -8.48 16.25
CA GLY A 101 4.89 -9.79 16.07
C GLY A 101 5.96 -9.68 14.99
N MET A 102 7.22 -9.89 15.37
CA MET A 102 8.31 -10.23 14.45
C MET A 102 8.11 -11.64 13.90
#